data_AF-A0A0F5YLF1-F1
#
_entry.id   AF-A0A0F5YLF1-F1
#
_cell.length_a   1.000
_cell.length_b   1.000
_cell.length_c   1.000
_cell.angle_alpha   90.00
_cell.angle_beta   90.00
_cell.angle_gamma   90.00
#
_symmetry.space_group_name_H-M   'P 1'
#
loop_
_entity.id
_entity.type
_entity.pdbx_description
1 polymer ?
#
loop_
_entity_poly.entity_id
_entity_poly.type
_entity_poly.pdbx_seq_one_letter_code
_entity_poly.pdbx_strand_id
1 'polypeptide(L)'
;MSIYLASTQAFINLYETGIISQESFNQVYQQIQDLEDDEDIAETIEVWLESPNNSQLLKAYKNQLRELTASTYLESGKTLGIGNTKSPTPVGEPNPTSRELLDNIMIKNKPSADDNSQSSSSST
;
A
#
# COMPACT_ATOMS: atom_id res chain seq x y z
N MET A 1 5.21 11.39 3.57
CA MET A 1 4.38 10.62 2.62
C MET A 1 3.37 11.57 1.98
N SER A 2 3.17 11.51 0.66
CA SER A 2 2.12 12.27 -0.04
C SER A 2 0.73 11.67 0.26
N ILE A 3 -0.35 12.43 0.01
CA ILE A 3 -1.72 11.93 0.20
C ILE A 3 -2.02 10.76 -0.74
N TYR A 4 -1.51 10.79 -1.97
CA TYR A 4 -1.67 9.74 -2.97
C TYR A 4 -0.92 8.45 -2.59
N LEU A 5 0.31 8.57 -2.08
CA LEU A 5 1.05 7.41 -1.59
C LEU A 5 0.37 6.81 -0.35
N ALA A 6 -0.15 7.65 0.55
CA ALA A 6 -0.93 7.21 1.71
C ALA A 6 -2.25 6.52 1.31
N SER A 7 -2.88 6.95 0.22
CA SER A 7 -4.05 6.29 -0.38
C SER A 7 -3.70 4.87 -0.83
N THR A 8 -2.67 4.70 -1.64
CA THR A 8 -2.24 3.37 -2.08
C THR A 8 -1.84 2.47 -0.89
N GLN A 9 -1.14 3.01 0.11
CA GLN A 9 -0.81 2.28 1.32
C GLN A 9 -2.04 1.87 2.13
N ALA A 10 -3.05 2.74 2.26
CA ALA A 10 -4.30 2.41 2.94
C ALA A 10 -5.02 1.25 2.25
N PHE A 11 -5.05 1.24 0.92
CA PHE A 11 -5.62 0.15 0.13
C PHE A 11 -4.86 -1.17 0.34
N ILE A 12 -3.52 -1.13 0.33
CA ILE A 12 -2.67 -2.29 0.60
C ILE A 12 -2.93 -2.84 2.02
N ASN A 13 -3.03 -1.97 3.03
CA ASN A 13 -3.32 -2.40 4.40
C ASN A 13 -4.67 -3.14 4.50
N LEU A 14 -5.69 -2.72 3.75
CA LEU A 14 -6.98 -3.43 3.70
C LEU A 14 -6.86 -4.81 3.07
N TYR A 15 -5.97 -4.97 2.10
CA TYR A 15 -5.64 -6.27 1.53
C TYR A 15 -4.88 -7.16 2.52
N GLU A 16 -3.83 -6.64 3.16
CA GLU A 16 -3.04 -7.40 4.14
C GLU A 16 -3.84 -7.80 5.38
N THR A 17 -4.84 -7.01 5.77
CA THR A 17 -5.78 -7.35 6.85
C THR A 17 -6.86 -8.35 6.43
N GLY A 18 -6.89 -8.75 5.16
CA GLY A 18 -7.86 -9.72 4.61
C GLY A 18 -9.26 -9.16 4.42
N ILE A 19 -9.45 -7.83 4.52
CA ILE A 19 -10.74 -7.19 4.26
C ILE A 19 -11.02 -7.19 2.76
N ILE A 20 -9.99 -6.93 1.94
CA ILE A 20 -10.05 -7.05 0.48
C ILE A 20 -9.59 -8.45 0.09
N SER A 21 -10.41 -9.14 -0.71
CA SER A 21 -10.04 -10.44 -1.28
C SER A 21 -9.02 -10.29 -2.40
N GLN A 22 -8.19 -11.32 -2.62
CA GLN A 22 -7.20 -11.33 -3.71
C GLN A 22 -7.82 -11.11 -5.09
N GLU A 23 -9.03 -11.62 -5.34
CA GLU A 23 -9.76 -11.37 -6.59
C GLU A 23 -10.05 -9.87 -6.77
N SER A 24 -10.62 -9.22 -5.76
CA SER A 24 -10.92 -7.79 -5.77
C SER A 24 -9.65 -6.94 -5.92
N PHE A 25 -8.57 -7.31 -5.21
CA PHE A 25 -7.29 -6.62 -5.34
C PHE A 25 -6.73 -6.75 -6.77
N ASN A 26 -6.79 -7.94 -7.37
CA ASN A 26 -6.35 -8.16 -8.76
C ASN A 26 -7.16 -7.34 -9.76
N GLN A 27 -8.47 -7.18 -9.57
CA GLN A 27 -9.30 -6.34 -10.44
C GLN A 27 -8.85 -4.89 -10.44
N VAL A 28 -8.47 -4.35 -9.28
CA VAL A 28 -7.94 -2.98 -9.16
C VAL A 28 -6.54 -2.91 -9.73
N TYR A 29 -5.68 -3.89 -9.41
CA TYR A 29 -4.30 -3.98 -9.91
C TYR A 29 -4.24 -3.98 -11.44
N GLN A 30 -5.14 -4.70 -12.10
CA GLN A 30 -5.24 -4.72 -13.57
C GLN A 30 -5.66 -3.38 -14.17
N GLN A 31 -6.47 -2.57 -13.47
CA GLN A 31 -6.89 -1.26 -13.96
C GLN A 31 -5.79 -0.21 -13.83
N ILE A 32 -4.99 -0.31 -12.78
CA ILE A 32 -3.86 0.60 -12.52
C ILE A 32 -2.55 0.10 -13.13
N GLN A 33 -2.58 -1.01 -13.88
CA GLN A 33 -1.35 -1.64 -14.38
C GLN A 33 -0.59 -0.78 -15.37
N ASP A 34 -1.29 0.10 -16.09
CA ASP A 34 -0.74 0.99 -17.11
C ASP A 34 -0.52 2.41 -16.56
N LEU A 35 -0.77 2.64 -15.27
CA LEU A 35 -0.61 3.92 -14.61
C LEU A 35 0.74 3.97 -13.88
N GLU A 36 1.45 5.09 -14.07
CA GLU A 36 2.75 5.35 -13.43
C GLU A 36 2.66 6.44 -12.35
N ASP A 37 1.71 7.36 -12.50
CA ASP A 37 1.50 8.47 -11.58
C ASP A 37 0.74 8.04 -10.31
N ASP A 38 1.28 8.42 -9.15
CA ASP A 38 0.67 8.11 -7.84
C ASP A 38 -0.75 8.67 -7.72
N GLU A 39 -1.02 9.83 -8.34
CA GLU A 39 -2.34 10.47 -8.34
C GLU A 39 -3.37 9.68 -9.13
N ASP A 40 -3.07 9.27 -10.37
CA ASP A 40 -3.97 8.47 -11.20
C ASP A 40 -4.25 7.09 -10.57
N ILE A 41 -3.23 6.49 -9.95
CA ILE A 41 -3.37 5.24 -9.21
C ILE A 41 -4.32 5.43 -8.02
N ALA A 42 -4.13 6.48 -7.23
CA ALA A 42 -4.98 6.78 -6.08
C ALA A 42 -6.43 7.07 -6.51
N GLU A 43 -6.64 7.86 -7.57
CA GLU A 43 -7.96 8.15 -8.11
C GLU A 43 -8.67 6.86 -8.54
N THR A 44 -7.99 5.99 -9.28
CA THR A 44 -8.57 4.72 -9.74
C THR A 44 -8.99 3.82 -8.56
N ILE A 45 -8.18 3.77 -7.50
CA ILE A 45 -8.52 3.04 -6.27
C ILE A 45 -9.77 3.64 -5.61
N GLU A 46 -9.86 4.97 -5.50
CA GLU A 46 -11.01 5.62 -4.89
C GLU A 46 -12.29 5.40 -5.69
N VAL A 47 -12.24 5.57 -7.02
CA VAL A 47 -13.36 5.30 -7.92
C VAL A 47 -13.87 3.86 -7.78
N TRP A 48 -12.97 2.89 -7.66
CA TRP A 48 -13.36 1.51 -7.42
C TRP A 48 -14.04 1.33 -6.05
N LEU A 49 -13.52 1.95 -4.98
CA LEU A 49 -14.09 1.90 -3.64
C LEU A 49 -15.45 2.61 -3.52
N GLU A 50 -15.72 3.61 -4.36
CA GLU A 50 -17.02 4.30 -4.42
C GLU A 50 -18.14 3.46 -5.01
N SER A 51 -17.82 2.29 -5.58
CA SER A 51 -18.82 1.33 -6.01
C SER A 51 -19.77 0.95 -4.86
N PRO A 52 -21.08 0.80 -5.11
CA PRO A 52 -22.07 0.56 -4.05
C PRO A 52 -21.78 -0.71 -3.23
N ASN A 53 -21.21 -1.74 -3.86
CA ASN A 53 -20.80 -2.99 -3.21
C ASN A 53 -19.63 -2.83 -2.24
N ASN A 54 -18.88 -1.73 -2.35
CA ASN A 54 -17.65 -1.48 -1.60
C ASN A 54 -17.84 -0.50 -0.45
N SER A 55 -19.08 -0.16 -0.08
CA SER A 55 -19.38 0.83 0.97
C SER A 55 -18.67 0.56 2.31
N GLN A 56 -18.54 -0.72 2.70
CA GLN A 56 -17.81 -1.11 3.92
C GLN A 56 -16.29 -0.97 3.74
N LEU A 57 -15.77 -1.29 2.56
CA LEU A 57 -14.37 -1.10 2.18
C LEU A 57 -13.99 0.38 2.16
N LEU A 58 -14.83 1.23 1.56
CA LEU A 58 -14.63 2.67 1.50
C LEU A 58 -14.51 3.28 2.91
N LYS A 59 -15.33 2.81 3.86
CA LYS A 59 -15.26 3.28 5.25
C LYS A 59 -13.95 2.86 5.92
N ALA A 60 -13.55 1.61 5.75
CA ALA A 60 -12.29 1.09 6.30
C ALA A 60 -11.08 1.81 5.67
N TYR A 61 -11.10 2.02 4.36
CA TYR A 61 -10.10 2.76 3.60
C TYR A 61 -9.96 4.18 4.11
N LYS A 62 -11.06 4.94 4.22
CA LYS A 62 -11.02 6.31 4.73
C LYS A 62 -10.49 6.39 6.17
N ASN A 63 -10.77 5.39 7.00
CA ASN A 63 -10.20 5.32 8.34
C ASN A 63 -8.68 5.11 8.30
N GLN A 64 -8.21 4.13 7.52
CA GLN A 64 -6.77 3.85 7.34
C GLN A 64 -6.03 5.06 6.75
N LEU A 65 -6.59 5.67 5.70
CA LEU A 65 -6.03 6.87 5.08
C LEU A 65 -5.92 8.01 6.09
N ARG A 66 -6.96 8.22 6.91
CA ARG A 66 -6.91 9.21 7.99
C ARG A 66 -5.83 8.90 9.02
N GLU A 67 -5.63 7.65 9.41
CA GLU A 67 -4.59 7.27 10.38
C GLU A 67 -3.17 7.53 9.81
N LEU A 68 -2.95 7.16 8.55
CA LEU A 68 -1.68 7.38 7.85
C LEU A 68 -1.37 8.87 7.67
N THR A 69 -2.39 9.67 7.36
CA THR A 69 -2.26 11.13 7.14
C THR A 69 -2.30 11.96 8.43
N ALA A 70 -2.97 11.48 9.47
CA ALA A 70 -2.96 12.12 10.78
C ALA A 70 -1.58 11.99 11.46
N SER A 71 -0.89 10.88 11.21
CA SER A 71 0.47 10.64 11.72
C SER A 71 1.47 11.65 11.15
N THR A 72 1.37 11.99 9.86
CA THR A 72 2.18 13.03 9.21
C THR A 72 1.85 14.45 9.70
N TYR A 73 0.59 14.72 10.08
CA TYR A 73 0.20 16.01 10.65
C TYR A 73 0.73 16.20 12.08
N LEU A 74 0.75 15.13 12.89
CA LEU A 74 1.30 15.17 14.27
C LEU A 74 2.82 15.33 14.30
N GLU A 75 3.55 14.77 13.33
CA GLU A 75 5.00 14.98 13.19
C GLU A 75 5.33 16.42 12.72
N SER A 76 4.44 17.02 11.92
CA SER A 76 4.54 18.43 11.50
C SER A 76 4.13 19.42 12.60
N GLY A 77 3.38 18.97 13.60
CA GLY A 77 2.80 19.80 14.66
C GLY A 77 3.63 19.95 15.92
N LYS A 78 4.83 19.36 16.02
CA LYS A 78 5.63 19.36 17.25
C LYS A 78 7.09 19.82 17.08
N THR A 79 7.33 20.85 16.27
CA THR A 79 8.59 21.64 16.34
C THR A 79 8.37 23.14 16.09
N LEU A 80 7.41 23.75 16.79
CA LEU A 80 7.48 25.20 17.07
C LEU A 80 8.52 25.45 18.17
N GLY A 81 9.79 25.24 17.81
CA GLY A 81 10.95 25.40 18.68
C GLY A 81 12.16 25.79 17.83
N ILE A 82 12.47 27.08 17.88
CA ILE A 82 13.62 27.79 17.32
C ILE A 82 14.87 26.91 17.15
N GLY A 83 15.41 26.85 15.93
CA GLY A 83 16.82 26.49 15.70
C GLY A 83 17.06 25.49 14.58
N ASN A 84 17.23 26.00 13.36
CA ASN A 84 18.14 25.49 12.31
C ASN A 84 18.55 24.00 12.32
N THR A 85 17.61 23.06 12.41
CA THR A 85 17.88 21.64 12.14
C THR A 85 17.24 21.30 10.81
N LYS A 86 18.05 21.29 9.75
CA LYS A 86 17.73 20.49 8.56
C LYS A 86 17.50 19.07 9.06
N SER A 87 16.25 18.59 9.02
CA SER A 87 15.96 17.17 9.23
C SER A 87 16.90 16.37 8.33
N PRO A 88 17.68 15.42 8.86
CA PRO A 88 18.37 14.47 8.04
C PRO A 88 17.32 13.47 7.55
N THR A 89 16.48 13.87 6.60
CA THR A 89 15.92 12.88 5.70
C THR A 89 17.14 12.34 4.95
N PRO A 90 17.50 11.05 5.08
CA PRO A 90 18.64 10.52 4.36
C PRO A 90 18.43 10.82 2.87
N VAL A 91 19.30 11.66 2.31
CA VAL A 91 19.50 11.78 0.87
C VAL A 91 19.94 10.40 0.43
N GLY A 92 19.08 9.64 -0.24
CA GLY A 92 19.55 8.41 -0.88
C GLY A 92 18.51 7.45 -1.38
N GLU A 93 17.37 7.29 -0.71
CA GLU A 93 16.34 6.35 -1.17
C GLU A 93 15.12 7.12 -1.65
N PRO A 94 14.72 6.99 -2.93
CA PRO A 94 13.40 7.45 -3.32
C PRO A 94 12.39 6.73 -2.41
N ASN A 95 11.42 7.49 -1.87
CA ASN A 95 10.27 6.81 -1.28
C ASN A 95 9.70 5.89 -2.35
N PRO A 96 9.33 4.65 -2.02
CA PRO A 96 8.73 3.75 -3.01
C PRO A 96 7.50 4.44 -3.58
N THR A 97 7.38 4.42 -4.90
CA THR A 97 6.19 4.90 -5.62
C THR A 97 4.99 4.03 -5.29
N SER A 98 3.77 4.55 -5.49
CA SER A 98 2.55 3.76 -5.35
C SER A 98 2.62 2.49 -6.19
N ARG A 99 3.23 2.59 -7.37
CA ARG A 99 3.49 1.46 -8.26
C ARG A 99 4.36 0.38 -7.61
N GLU A 100 5.51 0.76 -7.08
CA GLU A 100 6.43 -0.17 -6.42
C GLU A 100 5.79 -0.86 -5.20
N LEU A 101 4.95 -0.14 -4.44
CA LEU A 101 4.21 -0.73 -3.33
C LEU A 101 3.26 -1.84 -3.79
N LEU A 102 2.53 -1.61 -4.88
CA LEU A 102 1.58 -2.58 -5.43
C LEU A 102 2.28 -3.81 -6.03
N ASP A 103 3.37 -3.60 -6.79
CA ASP A 103 4.18 -4.68 -7.37
C ASP A 103 4.77 -5.57 -6.27
N ASN A 104 5.30 -4.97 -5.20
CA ASN A 104 5.85 -5.71 -4.07
C ASN A 104 4.81 -6.62 -3.40
N ILE A 105 3.56 -6.15 -3.25
CA ILE A 105 2.47 -6.98 -2.73
C ILE A 105 2.14 -8.13 -3.67
N MET A 106 2.10 -7.88 -4.98
CA MET A 106 1.87 -8.93 -5.99
C MET A 106 2.97 -9.99 -5.98
N ILE A 107 4.24 -9.60 -5.82
CA ILE A 107 5.37 -10.53 -5.72
C ILE A 107 5.29 -11.34 -4.41
N LYS A 108 5.04 -10.66 -3.28
CA LYS A 108 4.96 -11.28 -1.95
C LYS A 108 3.82 -12.29 -1.83
N ASN A 109 2.70 -12.03 -2.48
CA ASN A 109 1.51 -12.90 -2.41
C ASN A 109 1.41 -13.94 -3.53
N LYS A 110 2.40 -14.03 -4.43
CA LYS A 110 2.50 -15.18 -5.33
C LYS A 110 2.70 -16.44 -4.48
N PRO A 111 1.90 -17.50 -4.68
CA PRO A 111 2.18 -18.78 -4.04
C PRO A 111 3.59 -19.18 -4.48
N SER A 112 4.53 -19.16 -3.55
CA SER A 112 5.88 -19.63 -3.81
C SER A 112 5.74 -21.07 -4.31
N ALA A 113 6.17 -21.32 -5.54
CA ALA A 113 6.25 -22.67 -6.09
C ALA A 113 7.43 -23.43 -5.46
N ASP A 114 7.52 -23.41 -4.12
CA ASP A 114 8.54 -24.08 -3.33
C ASP A 114 7.85 -24.88 -2.21
N ASP A 115 7.09 -25.89 -2.64
CA ASP A 115 6.74 -27.04 -1.81
C ASP A 115 6.75 -28.28 -2.70
N ASN A 116 7.95 -28.69 -3.15
CA ASN A 116 8.22 -30.09 -3.48
C ASN A 116 9.72 -30.39 -3.50
N SER A 117 10.35 -30.44 -2.32
CA SER A 117 11.62 -31.16 -2.13
C SER A 117 11.69 -31.72 -0.72
N GLN A 118 10.67 -32.51 -0.34
CA GLN A 118 10.73 -33.35 0.84
C GLN A 118 11.06 -34.79 0.44
N SER A 119 12.16 -35.29 1.01
CA SER A 119 12.49 -36.70 1.25
C SER A 119 12.91 -37.56 0.06
N SER A 120 14.23 -37.69 -0.12
CA SER A 120 14.83 -38.98 -0.45
C SER A 120 15.65 -39.46 0.74
N SER A 121 14.95 -39.97 1.75
CA SER A 121 15.51 -40.99 2.63
C SER A 121 15.71 -42.24 1.76
N SER A 122 16.95 -42.69 1.60
CA SER A 122 17.23 -44.05 1.13
C SER A 122 18.32 -44.63 2.01
N SER A 123 17.86 -45.30 3.06
CA SER A 123 18.58 -46.39 3.72
C SER A 123 17.95 -47.68 3.22
N THR A 124 18.72 -48.48 2.50
CA THR A 124 18.94 -49.93 2.67
C THR A 124 19.88 -50.41 1.59
#